data_AF-A0A392RIC5-F1
#
_entry.id   AF-A0A392RIC5-F1
#
_cell.length_a   1.000
_cell.length_b   1.000
_cell.length_c   1.000
_cell.angle_alpha   90.00
_cell.angle_beta   90.00
_cell.angle_gamma   90.00
#
_symmetry.space_group_name_H-M   'P 1'
#
loop_
_entity.id
_entity.type
_entity.pdbx_description
1 polymer ?
#
loop_
_entity_poly.entity_id
_entity_poly.type
_entity_poly.pdbx_seq_one_letter_code
_entity_poly.pdbx_strand_id
1 'polypeptide(L)'
;MQSDKETIDCVIGNPTLFCDRHVKRNIEMLIENGVADTNIARLLRDRSRIFKSSDLRKLVGELKDLGFNPSKTSFGVAFKAKTTVAGTLWKEKVDAFKKWGWSDEDALEAFKKKPYCM
;
A
#
# COMPACT_ATOMS: atom_id res chain seq x y z
N MET A 1 -5.30 -16.06 -16.26
CA MET A 1 -4.34 -16.48 -17.30
C MET A 1 -3.24 -15.45 -17.57
N GLN A 2 -3.51 -14.23 -18.08
CA GLN A 2 -2.42 -13.23 -18.26
C GLN A 2 -1.84 -12.73 -16.92
N SER A 3 -2.72 -12.50 -15.93
CA SER A 3 -2.33 -12.02 -14.60
C SER A 3 -1.39 -13.00 -13.88
N ASP A 4 -1.65 -14.30 -13.96
CA ASP A 4 -0.93 -15.32 -13.21
C ASP A 4 0.49 -15.51 -13.72
N LYS A 5 0.67 -15.49 -15.06
CA LYS A 5 2.00 -15.56 -15.70
C LYS A 5 2.90 -14.42 -15.24
N GLU A 6 2.39 -13.19 -15.28
CA GLU A 6 3.17 -12.02 -14.90
C GLU A 6 3.45 -11.96 -13.39
N THR A 7 2.56 -12.50 -12.56
CA THR A 7 2.83 -12.69 -11.13
C THR A 7 3.93 -13.71 -10.90
N ILE A 8 3.94 -14.84 -11.62
CA ILE A 8 5.00 -15.85 -11.57
C ILE A 8 6.33 -15.24 -12.03
N ASP A 9 6.35 -14.49 -13.13
CA ASP A 9 7.56 -13.85 -13.66
C ASP A 9 8.16 -12.83 -12.66
N CYS A 10 7.32 -12.03 -12.01
CA CYS A 10 7.77 -11.09 -10.97
C CYS A 10 8.44 -11.80 -9.79
N VAL A 11 7.88 -12.94 -9.41
CA VAL A 11 8.33 -13.75 -8.29
C VAL A 11 9.63 -14.49 -8.62
N ILE A 12 9.77 -15.01 -9.84
CA ILE A 12 11.03 -15.58 -10.37
C ILE A 12 12.14 -14.52 -10.40
N GLY A 13 11.80 -13.28 -10.80
CA GLY A 13 12.74 -12.16 -10.85
C GLY A 13 13.23 -11.68 -9.47
N ASN A 14 12.62 -12.15 -8.36
CA ASN A 14 13.04 -11.78 -7.01
C ASN A 14 13.04 -12.99 -6.05
N PRO A 15 13.98 -13.93 -6.18
CA PRO A 15 14.01 -15.18 -5.39
C PRO A 15 14.04 -14.93 -3.89
N THR A 16 14.62 -13.80 -3.47
CA THR A 16 14.72 -13.40 -2.05
C THR A 16 13.36 -13.13 -1.40
N LEU A 17 12.27 -13.05 -2.18
CA LEU A 17 10.90 -12.92 -1.68
C LEU A 17 10.47 -14.19 -0.92
N PHE A 18 10.83 -15.37 -1.40
CA PHE A 18 10.44 -16.64 -0.77
C PHE A 18 11.21 -16.97 0.50
N CYS A 19 12.44 -16.46 0.61
CA CYS A 19 13.29 -16.71 1.77
C CYS A 19 12.94 -15.80 2.97
N ASP A 20 12.11 -14.78 2.76
CA ASP A 20 11.76 -13.84 3.81
C ASP A 20 10.52 -14.30 4.59
N ARG A 21 10.70 -14.59 5.88
CA ARG A 21 9.64 -15.06 6.78
C ARG A 21 8.43 -14.11 6.87
N HIS A 22 8.62 -12.83 6.58
CA HIS A 22 7.54 -11.84 6.68
C HIS A 22 6.60 -11.91 5.47
N VAL A 23 7.05 -12.37 4.29
CA VAL A 23 6.25 -12.33 3.06
C VAL A 23 4.99 -13.17 3.20
N LYS A 24 5.13 -14.45 3.56
CA LYS A 24 3.98 -15.34 3.75
C LYS A 24 3.00 -14.77 4.79
N ARG A 25 3.54 -14.41 5.97
CA ARG A 25 2.76 -13.85 7.08
C ARG A 25 2.01 -12.57 6.67
N ASN A 26 2.64 -11.71 5.88
CA ASN A 26 2.03 -10.46 5.43
C ASN A 26 0.95 -10.68 4.38
N ILE A 27 1.14 -11.62 3.45
CA ILE A 27 0.10 -12.00 2.49
C ILE A 27 -1.12 -12.56 3.24
N GLU A 28 -0.91 -13.50 4.16
CA GLU A 28 -1.97 -14.07 5.00
C GLU A 28 -2.70 -12.97 5.78
N MET A 29 -1.96 -12.06 6.42
CA MET A 29 -2.54 -10.92 7.14
C MET A 29 -3.38 -10.00 6.24
N LEU A 30 -2.96 -9.74 5.00
CA LEU A 30 -3.73 -8.91 4.07
C LEU A 30 -5.04 -9.61 3.68
N ILE A 31 -5.00 -10.93 3.43
CA ILE A 31 -6.18 -11.74 3.14
C ILE A 31 -7.15 -11.74 4.34
N GLU A 32 -6.65 -11.99 5.55
CA GLU A 32 -7.43 -11.95 6.80
C GLU A 32 -8.09 -10.59 7.05
N ASN A 33 -7.48 -9.50 6.57
CA ASN A 33 -8.03 -8.15 6.68
C ASN A 33 -8.97 -7.76 5.52
N GLY A 34 -9.30 -8.70 4.63
CA GLY A 34 -10.24 -8.51 3.53
C GLY A 34 -9.67 -7.74 2.35
N VAL A 35 -8.34 -7.65 2.24
CA VAL A 35 -7.70 -7.05 1.06
C VAL A 35 -7.94 -7.94 -0.14
N ALA A 36 -8.51 -7.38 -1.22
CA ALA A 36 -8.80 -8.16 -2.42
C ALA A 36 -7.54 -8.81 -3.01
N ASP A 37 -7.64 -10.07 -3.44
CA ASP A 37 -6.54 -10.81 -4.08
C ASP A 37 -5.97 -10.06 -5.28
N THR A 38 -6.81 -9.37 -6.05
CA THR A 38 -6.38 -8.52 -7.17
C THR A 38 -5.51 -7.36 -6.75
N ASN A 39 -5.76 -6.75 -5.58
CA ASN A 39 -4.89 -5.73 -5.01
C ASN A 39 -3.57 -6.34 -4.54
N ILE A 40 -3.59 -7.51 -3.89
CA ILE A 40 -2.38 -8.21 -3.43
C ILE A 40 -1.50 -8.60 -4.62
N ALA A 41 -2.08 -9.19 -5.67
CA ALA A 41 -1.38 -9.57 -6.90
C ALA A 41 -0.75 -8.35 -7.60
N ARG A 42 -1.47 -7.22 -7.65
CA ARG A 42 -0.92 -5.97 -8.21
C ARG A 42 0.24 -5.43 -7.36
N LEU A 43 0.14 -5.47 -6.04
CA LEU A 43 1.22 -5.04 -5.15
C LEU A 43 2.45 -5.94 -5.25
N LEU A 44 2.26 -7.26 -5.36
CA LEU A 44 3.36 -8.22 -5.58
C LEU A 44 4.09 -7.89 -6.88
N ARG A 45 3.35 -7.67 -7.97
CA ARG A 45 3.89 -7.31 -9.28
C ARG A 45 4.66 -5.99 -9.27
N ASP A 46 4.05 -4.94 -8.72
CA ASP A 46 4.60 -3.59 -8.85
C ASP A 46 5.67 -3.29 -7.80
N ARG A 47 5.56 -3.91 -6.61
CA ARG A 47 6.32 -3.54 -5.41
C ARG A 47 6.53 -4.73 -4.45
N SER A 48 6.90 -5.91 -4.95
CA SER A 48 7.10 -7.14 -4.15
C SER A 48 7.89 -6.96 -2.84
N ARG A 49 8.89 -6.06 -2.81
CA ARG A 49 9.72 -5.78 -1.62
C ARG A 49 8.91 -5.29 -0.40
N ILE A 50 7.73 -4.70 -0.58
CA ILE A 50 6.92 -4.20 0.56
C ILE A 50 6.48 -5.34 1.49
N PHE A 51 6.31 -6.55 0.95
CA PHE A 51 5.88 -7.72 1.71
C PHE A 51 6.94 -8.22 2.70
N LYS A 52 8.16 -7.67 2.65
CA LYS A 52 9.22 -7.93 3.65
C LYS A 52 9.13 -7.03 4.89
N SER A 53 8.27 -5.99 4.86
CA SER A 53 8.15 -5.03 5.94
C SER A 53 7.41 -5.61 7.16
N SER A 54 7.83 -5.25 8.37
CA SER A 54 7.09 -5.55 9.61
C SER A 54 5.83 -4.70 9.79
N ASP A 55 5.72 -3.58 9.07
CA ASP A 55 4.80 -2.51 9.43
C ASP A 55 3.51 -2.50 8.62
N LEU A 56 3.31 -3.49 7.74
CA LEU A 56 2.14 -3.53 6.84
C LEU A 56 0.82 -3.59 7.60
N ARG A 57 0.77 -4.25 8.75
CA ARG A 57 -0.44 -4.31 9.59
C ARG A 57 -0.87 -2.92 10.07
N LYS A 58 0.09 -2.07 10.44
CA LYS A 58 -0.18 -0.69 10.84
C LYS A 58 -0.78 0.09 9.68
N LEU A 59 -0.20 -0.03 8.49
CA LEU A 59 -0.71 0.64 7.29
C LEU A 59 -2.13 0.19 6.93
N VAL A 60 -2.44 -1.11 7.04
CA VAL A 60 -3.81 -1.60 6.83
C VAL A 60 -4.79 -0.94 7.80
N GLY A 61 -4.43 -0.84 9.09
CA GLY A 61 -5.21 -0.13 10.10
C GLY A 61 -5.45 1.34 9.73
N GLU A 62 -4.37 2.07 9.46
CA GLU A 62 -4.44 3.50 9.07
C GLU A 62 -5.37 3.73 7.87
N LEU A 63 -5.30 2.89 6.83
CA LEU A 63 -6.17 3.05 5.66
C LEU A 63 -7.63 2.71 5.96
N LYS A 64 -7.90 1.73 6.83
CA LYS A 64 -9.26 1.40 7.28
C LYS A 64 -9.85 2.55 8.11
N ASP A 65 -9.05 3.15 8.99
CA ASP A 65 -9.48 4.30 9.81
C ASP A 65 -9.78 5.53 8.94
N LEU A 66 -9.06 5.70 7.82
CA LEU A 66 -9.35 6.72 6.81
C LEU A 66 -10.57 6.40 5.92
N GLY A 67 -11.24 5.27 6.16
CA GLY A 67 -12.45 4.86 5.47
C GLY A 67 -12.22 4.13 4.14
N PHE A 68 -11.00 3.69 3.83
CA PHE A 68 -10.78 2.84 2.66
C PHE A 68 -11.30 1.42 2.91
N ASN A 69 -12.09 0.92 1.96
CA ASN A 69 -12.56 -0.48 1.99
C ASN A 69 -11.47 -1.41 1.41
N PRO A 70 -10.92 -2.37 2.19
CA PRO A 70 -9.87 -3.30 1.75
C PRO A 70 -10.18 -4.09 0.46
N SER A 71 -11.47 -4.36 0.21
CA SER A 71 -11.92 -5.08 -0.99
C SER A 71 -11.93 -4.24 -2.26
N LYS A 72 -11.76 -2.91 -2.18
CA LYS A 72 -11.85 -2.00 -3.32
C LYS A 72 -10.47 -1.67 -3.89
N THR A 73 -10.42 -1.40 -5.19
CA THR A 73 -9.17 -1.02 -5.89
C THR A 73 -8.52 0.24 -5.31
N SER A 74 -9.33 1.18 -4.80
CA SER A 74 -8.85 2.41 -4.15
C SER A 74 -7.96 2.13 -2.93
N PHE A 75 -8.26 1.09 -2.15
CA PHE A 75 -7.40 0.66 -1.04
C PHE A 75 -6.03 0.24 -1.55
N GLY A 76 -5.96 -0.62 -2.58
CA GLY A 76 -4.69 -1.03 -3.16
C GLY A 76 -3.89 0.15 -3.76
N VAL A 77 -4.56 1.18 -4.27
CA VAL A 77 -3.90 2.39 -4.79
C VAL A 77 -3.32 3.21 -3.64
N ALA A 78 -4.10 3.43 -2.58
CA ALA A 78 -3.66 4.15 -1.39
C ALA A 78 -2.52 3.44 -0.66
N PHE A 79 -2.60 2.12 -0.53
CA PHE A 79 -1.55 1.28 0.04
C PHE A 79 -0.24 1.41 -0.76
N LYS A 80 -0.31 1.35 -2.09
CA LYS A 80 0.85 1.53 -2.96
C LYS A 80 1.44 2.94 -2.83
N ALA A 81 0.61 3.98 -2.75
CA ALA A 81 1.08 5.36 -2.58
C ALA A 81 1.83 5.55 -1.26
N LYS A 82 1.21 5.14 -0.13
CA LYS A 82 1.81 5.22 1.22
C LYS A 82 3.10 4.41 1.35
N THR A 83 3.24 3.28 0.66
CA THR A 83 4.47 2.47 0.67
C THR A 83 5.58 3.01 -0.23
N THR A 84 5.26 3.93 -1.15
CA THR A 84 6.24 4.53 -2.06
C THR A 84 6.87 5.80 -1.46
N VAL A 85 6.15 6.48 -0.58
CA VAL A 85 6.57 7.75 0.03
C VAL A 85 7.19 7.47 1.39
N ALA A 86 8.43 7.93 1.61
CA ALA A 86 9.06 7.86 2.92
C ALA A 86 8.26 8.69 3.94
N GLY A 87 8.19 8.23 5.20
CA GLY A 87 7.41 8.91 6.23
C GLY A 87 7.80 10.39 6.46
N THR A 88 9.07 10.74 6.27
CA THR A 88 9.55 12.12 6.32
C THR A 88 8.97 12.98 5.20
N LEU A 89 9.01 12.48 3.97
CA LEU A 89 8.47 13.17 2.79
C LEU A 89 6.95 13.35 2.87
N TRP A 90 6.24 12.38 3.47
CA TRP A 90 4.80 12.52 3.74
C TRP A 90 4.53 13.72 4.65
N LYS A 91 5.29 13.85 5.75
CA LYS A 91 5.14 14.96 6.70
C LYS A 91 5.46 16.29 6.02
N GLU A 92 6.54 16.36 5.23
CA GLU A 92 6.91 17.57 4.48
C GLU A 92 5.82 18.03 3.52
N LYS A 93 5.14 17.10 2.85
CA LYS A 93 4.01 17.42 1.96
C LYS A 93 2.79 17.94 2.73
N VAL A 94 2.45 17.32 3.86
CA VAL A 94 1.39 17.83 4.75
C VAL A 94 1.73 19.23 5.24
N ASP A 95 2.97 19.46 5.68
CA ASP A 95 3.44 20.78 6.15
C ASP A 95 3.42 21.82 5.02
N ALA A 96 3.70 21.42 3.77
CA ALA A 96 3.56 22.28 2.60
C ALA A 96 2.09 22.67 2.33
N PHE A 97 1.15 21.73 2.43
CA PHE A 97 -0.28 22.04 2.30
C PHE A 97 -0.77 22.97 3.41
N LYS A 98 -0.29 22.79 4.65
CA LYS A 98 -0.60 23.70 5.77
C LYS A 98 -0.14 25.13 5.50
N LYS A 99 1.03 25.31 4.91
CA LYS A 99 1.54 26.65 4.50
C LYS A 99 0.65 27.32 3.43
N TRP A 100 -0.15 26.54 2.69
CA TRP A 100 -1.13 27.04 1.72
C TRP A 100 -2.54 27.16 2.28
N GLY A 101 -2.70 27.04 3.60
CA GLY A 101 -3.98 27.23 4.29
C GLY A 101 -4.85 25.98 4.41
N TRP A 102 -4.34 24.80 4.07
CA TRP A 102 -5.08 23.55 4.25
C TRP A 102 -5.04 23.08 5.72
N SER A 103 -6.16 22.53 6.18
CA SER A 103 -6.24 21.77 7.43
C SER A 103 -5.65 20.36 7.28
N ASP A 104 -5.48 19.64 8.40
CA ASP A 104 -5.12 18.22 8.36
C ASP A 104 -6.22 17.40 7.65
N GLU A 105 -7.48 17.77 7.86
CA GLU A 105 -8.66 17.18 7.23
C GLU A 105 -8.66 17.37 5.72
N ASP A 106 -8.31 18.55 5.22
CA ASP A 106 -8.20 18.83 3.78
C ASP A 106 -7.13 17.95 3.12
N ALA A 107 -5.98 17.82 3.78
CA ALA A 107 -4.88 16.99 3.29
C ALA A 107 -5.28 15.50 3.24
N LEU A 108 -5.99 15.02 4.27
CA LEU A 108 -6.53 13.65 4.31
C LEU A 108 -7.59 13.42 3.23
N GLU A 109 -8.50 14.37 3.02
CA GLU A 109 -9.54 14.25 2.01
C GLU A 109 -8.97 14.28 0.58
N ALA A 110 -7.93 15.08 0.33
CA ALA A 110 -7.18 15.05 -0.92
C ALA A 110 -6.49 13.70 -1.13
N PHE A 111 -5.85 13.13 -0.10
CA PHE A 111 -5.26 11.80 -0.17
C PHE A 111 -6.32 10.74 -0.51
N LYS A 112 -7.50 10.79 0.12
CA LYS A 112 -8.60 9.86 -0.17
C LYS A 112 -9.04 9.91 -1.63
N LYS A 113 -9.12 11.11 -2.21
CA LYS A 113 -9.52 11.31 -3.61
C LYS A 113 -8.39 10.97 -4.60
N LYS A 114 -7.15 11.31 -4.26
CA LYS A 114 -5.98 11.14 -5.12
C LYS A 114 -4.76 10.70 -4.29
N PRO A 115 -4.59 9.40 -4.00
CA PRO A 115 -3.55 8.95 -3.07
C PRO A 115 -2.11 9.33 -3.45
N TYR A 116 -1.82 9.54 -4.74
CA TYR A 116 -0.51 9.97 -5.23
C TYR A 116 -0.26 11.48 -5.16
N CYS A 117 -1.18 12.29 -4.63
CA CYS A 117 -0.87 13.70 -4.32
C CYS A 117 0.12 13.80 -3.15
N MET A 118 0.05 12.82 -2.25
CA MET A 118 0.97 12.65 -1.13
C MET A 118 2.24 11.90 -1.51
#